data_AF-A0A8D2DWX4-F1
#
_entry.id   AF-A0A8D2DWX4-F1
#
_cell.length_a   1.000
_cell.length_b   1.000
_cell.length_c   1.000
_cell.angle_alpha   90.00
_cell.angle_beta   90.00
_cell.angle_gamma   90.00
#
_symmetry.space_group_name_H-M   'P 1'
#
loop_
_entity.id
_entity.type
_entity.pdbx_description
1 polymer ?
#
loop_
_entity_poly.entity_id
_entity_poly.type
_entity_poly.pdbx_seq_one_letter_code
_entity_poly.pdbx_strand_id
1 'polypeptide(L)'
;NPVFLPSTTGEWQDVQSTGVNCTQITATECDFTSASLANGFLPHFNVYLRVRAELGELASAWVTLPGFQHYQNVTIGPPKHIVVTPRKGTLVVRLLPPFHVDSSLATFWYYVHYEEKPGIQQVRGPFKSNFFLLDGLKPFRRYCLQFEARLSWMAQSTPRPGQLSNTSCYETTADGKRTFLLMSFTSWEKNTSQIG
;
A
#
# COMPACT_ATOMS: atom_id res chain seq x y z
N ASN A 1 29.17 -14.08 13.89
CA ASN A 1 27.76 -14.55 13.90
C ASN A 1 26.81 -13.51 14.44
N PRO A 2 25.61 -13.31 13.88
CA PRO A 2 24.61 -12.38 14.39
C PRO A 2 23.72 -13.04 15.46
N VAL A 3 23.38 -12.27 16.48
CA VAL A 3 22.44 -12.68 17.54
C VAL A 3 21.51 -11.52 17.86
N PHE A 4 20.31 -11.84 18.35
CA PHE A 4 19.27 -10.86 18.65
C PHE A 4 18.82 -10.93 20.11
N LEU A 5 18.21 -9.85 20.59
CA LEU A 5 17.67 -9.70 21.95
C LEU A 5 16.20 -9.27 21.86
N PRO A 6 15.26 -10.08 22.35
CA PRO A 6 13.88 -9.64 22.59
C PRO A 6 13.82 -8.72 23.82
N SER A 7 12.98 -7.68 23.76
CA SER A 7 12.73 -6.81 24.93
C SER A 7 12.11 -7.54 26.13
N THR A 8 11.53 -8.73 25.95
CA THR A 8 10.83 -9.47 27.01
C THR A 8 11.72 -10.47 27.76
N THR A 9 12.79 -10.97 27.15
CA THR A 9 13.63 -12.04 27.74
C THR A 9 14.96 -11.54 28.29
N GLY A 10 15.49 -10.42 27.80
CA GLY A 10 16.78 -9.88 28.25
C GLY A 10 18.01 -10.74 27.92
N GLU A 11 17.82 -11.90 27.28
CA GLU A 11 18.86 -12.85 26.89
C GLU A 11 19.09 -12.89 25.37
N TRP A 12 20.36 -12.85 24.96
CA TRP A 12 20.74 -12.92 23.55
C TRP A 12 20.48 -14.31 22.98
N GLN A 13 19.83 -14.37 21.82
CA GLN A 13 19.49 -15.58 21.10
C GLN A 13 20.12 -15.60 19.71
N ASP A 14 20.51 -16.78 19.23
CA ASP A 14 21.01 -16.93 17.87
C ASP A 14 19.91 -16.62 16.85
N VAL A 15 20.24 -15.84 15.81
CA VAL A 15 19.30 -15.47 14.75
C VAL A 15 18.74 -16.70 14.02
N GLN A 16 19.46 -17.83 13.99
CA GLN A 16 18.96 -19.08 13.44
C GLN A 16 17.65 -19.56 14.08
N SER A 17 17.43 -19.28 15.37
CA SER A 17 16.18 -19.66 16.04
C SER A 17 14.95 -18.95 15.45
N THR A 18 15.17 -17.86 14.70
CA THR A 18 14.13 -17.08 14.04
C THR A 18 13.86 -17.50 12.59
N GLY A 19 14.60 -18.50 12.08
CA GLY A 19 14.48 -18.97 10.71
C GLY A 19 15.33 -18.18 9.70
N VAL A 20 16.21 -17.30 10.18
CA VAL A 20 17.13 -16.51 9.35
C VAL A 20 18.54 -17.10 9.47
N ASN A 21 19.21 -17.34 8.34
CA ASN A 21 20.57 -17.86 8.33
C ASN A 21 21.57 -16.77 7.95
N CYS A 22 22.15 -16.13 8.97
CA CYS A 22 23.19 -15.12 8.78
C CYS A 22 24.46 -15.45 9.57
N THR A 23 24.61 -16.70 9.99
CA THR A 23 25.75 -17.20 10.73
C THR A 23 26.89 -17.47 9.75
N GLN A 24 28.10 -16.98 10.05
CA GLN A 24 29.31 -17.14 9.22
C GLN A 24 29.16 -16.73 7.75
N ILE A 25 28.40 -15.67 7.46
CA ILE A 25 28.29 -15.12 6.11
C ILE A 25 29.49 -14.21 5.78
N THR A 26 29.89 -14.19 4.51
CA THR A 26 30.89 -13.25 3.98
C THR A 26 30.26 -11.93 3.52
N ALA A 27 28.95 -11.92 3.30
CA ALA A 27 28.20 -10.72 2.92
C ALA A 27 28.09 -9.76 4.11
N THR A 28 28.04 -8.46 3.80
CA THR A 28 27.85 -7.39 4.79
C THR A 28 26.38 -7.07 5.06
N GLU A 29 25.47 -7.91 4.59
CA GLU A 29 24.03 -7.75 4.72
C GLU A 29 23.37 -9.06 5.17
N CYS A 30 22.26 -8.93 5.90
CA CYS A 30 21.47 -10.05 6.39
C CYS A 30 19.99 -9.66 6.31
N ASP A 31 19.21 -10.44 5.56
CA ASP A 31 17.78 -10.20 5.38
C ASP A 31 16.95 -10.94 6.44
N PHE A 32 16.18 -10.18 7.21
CA PHE A 32 15.28 -10.67 8.25
C PHE A 32 13.81 -10.71 7.81
N THR A 33 13.51 -10.48 6.53
CA THR A 33 12.12 -10.45 6.03
C THR A 33 11.40 -11.79 6.23
N SER A 34 12.13 -12.91 6.18
CA SER A 34 11.60 -14.25 6.46
C SER A 34 11.56 -14.62 7.95
N ALA A 35 12.07 -13.76 8.84
CA ALA A 35 12.11 -14.04 10.26
C ALA A 35 10.71 -14.29 10.80
N SER A 36 10.54 -15.38 11.55
CA SER A 36 9.25 -15.72 12.13
C SER A 36 8.81 -14.66 13.14
N LEU A 37 7.64 -14.06 12.89
CA LEU A 37 6.93 -13.19 13.84
C LEU A 37 6.67 -13.90 15.17
N ALA A 38 6.56 -15.23 15.18
CA ALA A 38 6.35 -16.03 16.38
C ALA A 38 7.62 -16.23 17.23
N ASN A 39 8.81 -16.00 16.66
CA ASN A 39 10.10 -16.36 17.29
C ASN A 39 10.90 -15.14 17.78
N GLY A 40 10.23 -14.01 18.06
CA GLY A 40 10.84 -12.86 18.75
C GLY A 40 10.94 -11.56 17.94
N PHE A 41 10.60 -11.58 16.65
CA PHE A 41 10.51 -10.38 15.80
C PHE A 41 9.08 -9.84 15.70
N LEU A 42 8.37 -9.76 16.84
CA LEU A 42 7.03 -9.21 16.85
C LEU A 42 7.07 -7.71 16.47
N PRO A 43 6.14 -7.20 15.62
CA PRO A 43 6.28 -5.85 15.05
C PRO A 43 6.19 -4.71 16.07
N HIS A 44 5.65 -5.01 17.25
CA HIS A 44 5.47 -4.08 18.37
C HIS A 44 6.49 -4.30 19.48
N PHE A 45 7.46 -5.20 19.34
CA PHE A 45 8.57 -5.34 20.29
C PHE A 45 9.80 -4.59 19.79
N ASN A 46 10.60 -4.14 20.76
CA ASN A 46 11.90 -3.58 20.45
C ASN A 46 12.90 -4.73 20.34
N VAL A 47 13.56 -4.81 19.20
CA VAL A 47 14.56 -5.83 18.91
C VAL A 47 15.93 -5.18 18.84
N TYR A 48 16.89 -5.78 19.50
CA TYR A 48 18.30 -5.40 19.42
C TYR A 48 19.06 -6.49 18.70
N LEU A 49 19.97 -6.08 17.83
CA LEU A 49 20.85 -6.98 17.09
C LEU A 49 22.28 -6.68 17.47
N ARG A 50 23.13 -7.71 17.51
CA ARG A 50 24.58 -7.50 17.54
C ARG A 50 25.28 -8.39 16.54
N VAL A 51 26.38 -7.88 16.01
CA VAL A 51 27.20 -8.54 15.01
C VAL A 51 28.66 -8.54 15.44
N ARG A 52 29.41 -9.53 14.96
CA ARG A 52 30.88 -9.58 15.09
C ARG A 52 31.47 -10.20 13.83
N ALA A 53 32.69 -9.80 13.50
CA ALA A 53 33.48 -10.42 12.45
C ALA A 53 34.29 -11.60 13.01
N GLU A 54 34.49 -12.61 12.18
CA GLU A 54 35.27 -13.81 12.51
C GLU A 54 36.28 -14.07 11.38
N LEU A 55 37.52 -14.40 11.73
CA LEU A 55 38.59 -14.78 10.81
C LEU A 55 39.32 -16.01 11.37
N GLY A 56 38.92 -17.19 10.90
CA GLY A 56 39.33 -18.45 11.52
C GLY A 56 38.90 -18.49 12.99
N GLU A 57 39.85 -18.73 13.89
CA GLU A 57 39.62 -18.76 15.34
C GLU A 57 39.57 -17.36 15.98
N LEU A 58 39.87 -16.30 15.23
CA LEU A 58 39.84 -14.92 15.74
C LEU A 58 38.43 -14.34 15.61
N ALA A 59 37.95 -13.69 16.67
CA ALA A 59 36.68 -12.99 16.68
C ALA A 59 36.85 -11.53 17.12
N SER A 60 36.18 -10.61 16.44
CA SER A 60 36.13 -9.21 16.88
C SER A 60 35.26 -9.05 18.13
N ALA A 61 35.35 -7.88 18.77
CA ALA A 61 34.34 -7.46 19.72
C ALA A 61 32.94 -7.40 19.07
N TRP A 62 31.91 -7.58 19.89
CA TRP A 62 30.52 -7.42 19.48
C TRP A 62 30.17 -5.95 19.27
N VAL A 63 29.48 -5.66 18.18
CA VAL A 63 28.88 -4.35 17.90
C VAL A 63 27.37 -4.49 17.99
N THR A 64 26.76 -3.73 18.91
CA THR A 64 25.30 -3.71 19.10
C THR A 64 24.69 -2.60 18.26
N LEU A 65 23.65 -2.95 17.51
CA LEU A 65 22.85 -2.02 16.71
C LEU A 65 21.80 -1.30 17.59
N PRO A 66 21.35 -0.10 17.17
CA PRO A 66 20.23 0.57 17.81
C PRO A 66 18.98 -0.33 17.84
N GLY A 67 18.16 -0.16 18.87
CA GLY A 67 16.88 -0.86 18.97
C GLY A 67 15.98 -0.53 17.78
N PHE A 68 15.34 -1.57 17.23
CA PHE A 68 14.40 -1.47 16.12
C PHE A 68 13.04 -2.02 16.53
N GLN A 69 12.00 -1.20 16.39
CA GLN A 69 10.61 -1.60 16.57
C GLN A 69 9.88 -1.37 15.25
N HIS A 70 9.42 -2.44 14.62
CA HIS A 70 8.91 -2.39 13.24
C HIS A 70 7.84 -1.31 13.04
N TYR A 71 6.78 -1.27 13.86
CA TYR A 71 5.74 -0.24 13.71
C TYR A 71 6.25 1.20 13.91
N GLN A 72 7.32 1.41 14.69
CA GLN A 72 7.92 2.72 14.89
C GLN A 72 8.94 3.10 13.82
N ASN A 73 9.70 2.15 13.27
CA ASN A 73 10.88 2.42 12.46
C ASN A 73 10.71 2.07 10.97
N VAL A 74 9.62 1.38 10.60
CA VAL A 74 9.38 0.94 9.22
C VAL A 74 9.25 2.11 8.23
N THR A 75 9.75 1.90 7.03
CA THR A 75 9.41 2.71 5.85
C THR A 75 8.18 2.13 5.18
N ILE A 76 7.09 2.88 5.13
CA ILE A 76 5.82 2.41 4.58
C ILE A 76 5.77 2.75 3.09
N GLY A 77 5.68 1.73 2.25
CA GLY A 77 5.42 1.90 0.82
C GLY A 77 3.96 2.26 0.52
N PRO A 78 3.62 2.55 -0.75
CA PRO A 78 2.25 2.82 -1.15
C PRO A 78 1.34 1.57 -0.97
N PRO A 79 0.00 1.73 -0.98
CA PRO A 79 -0.92 0.61 -1.00
C PRO A 79 -0.66 -0.33 -2.18
N LYS A 80 -0.88 -1.63 -1.97
CA LYS A 80 -0.71 -2.67 -2.99
C LYS A 80 -1.99 -2.89 -3.78
N HIS A 81 -1.87 -3.41 -5.00
CA HIS A 81 -3.00 -3.84 -5.84
C HIS A 81 -4.14 -2.80 -5.93
N ILE A 82 -3.78 -1.55 -6.23
CA ILE A 82 -4.74 -0.45 -6.38
C ILE A 82 -5.55 -0.68 -7.67
N VAL A 83 -6.85 -0.84 -7.53
CA VAL A 83 -7.81 -0.98 -8.62
C VAL A 83 -8.84 0.14 -8.50
N VAL A 84 -8.98 0.94 -9.56
CA VAL A 84 -9.94 2.03 -9.63
C VAL A 84 -10.93 1.75 -10.76
N THR A 85 -12.21 1.69 -10.44
CA THR A 85 -13.30 1.49 -11.40
C THR A 85 -14.09 2.78 -11.55
N PRO A 86 -14.05 3.44 -12.72
CA PRO A 86 -14.81 4.66 -12.94
C PRO A 86 -16.32 4.42 -13.02
N ARG A 87 -17.08 5.37 -12.48
CA ARG A 87 -18.54 5.48 -12.57
C ARG A 87 -18.93 6.93 -12.83
N LYS A 88 -20.23 7.21 -12.93
CA LYS A 88 -20.72 8.59 -13.05
C LYS A 88 -20.38 9.39 -11.80
N GLY A 89 -19.53 10.40 -11.98
CA GLY A 89 -19.13 11.33 -10.91
C GLY A 89 -18.50 10.65 -9.69
N THR A 90 -17.98 9.44 -9.84
CA THR A 90 -17.40 8.66 -8.75
C THR A 90 -16.32 7.73 -9.28
N LEU A 91 -15.24 7.59 -8.53
CA LEU A 91 -14.24 6.54 -8.73
C LEU A 91 -14.34 5.54 -7.58
N VAL A 92 -14.63 4.27 -7.91
CA VAL A 92 -14.69 3.19 -6.92
C VAL A 92 -13.29 2.64 -6.73
N VAL A 93 -12.75 2.71 -5.51
CA VAL A 93 -11.38 2.30 -5.21
C VAL A 93 -11.39 1.01 -4.41
N ARG A 94 -10.53 0.07 -4.81
CA ARG A 94 -10.15 -1.11 -4.04
C ARG A 94 -8.62 -1.18 -3.97
N LEU A 95 -8.09 -1.47 -2.79
CA LEU A 95 -6.64 -1.60 -2.58
C LEU A 95 -6.35 -2.66 -1.52
N LEU A 96 -5.07 -2.99 -1.36
CA LEU A 96 -4.56 -3.83 -0.29
C LEU A 96 -3.55 -3.04 0.56
N PRO A 97 -3.41 -3.36 1.85
CA PRO A 97 -2.45 -2.70 2.72
C PRO A 97 -1.01 -2.93 2.23
N PRO A 98 -0.06 -2.02 2.54
CA PRO A 98 1.36 -2.20 2.21
C PRO A 98 1.95 -3.50 2.78
N PHE A 99 1.55 -3.87 4.00
CA PHE A 99 1.91 -5.13 4.65
C PHE A 99 0.83 -5.54 5.67
N HIS A 100 0.91 -6.78 6.15
CA HIS A 100 -0.02 -7.28 7.16
C HIS A 100 0.26 -6.64 8.52
N VAL A 101 -0.79 -6.25 9.23
CA VAL A 101 -0.71 -5.72 10.59
C VAL A 101 -1.73 -6.42 11.46
N ASP A 102 -1.38 -6.59 12.75
CA ASP A 102 -2.34 -6.99 13.75
C ASP A 102 -3.32 -5.84 14.00
N SER A 103 -4.58 -6.03 13.59
CA SER A 103 -5.63 -5.02 13.68
C SER A 103 -5.98 -4.61 15.12
N SER A 104 -5.61 -5.42 16.12
CA SER A 104 -5.78 -5.07 17.53
C SER A 104 -4.77 -4.03 18.01
N LEU A 105 -3.61 -3.96 17.35
CA LEU A 105 -2.48 -3.10 17.74
C LEU A 105 -2.30 -1.92 16.79
N ALA A 106 -2.50 -2.13 15.49
CA ALA A 106 -2.23 -1.14 14.45
C ALA A 106 -3.24 -1.19 13.30
N THR A 107 -3.38 -0.08 12.58
CA THR A 107 -4.33 0.06 11.46
C THR A 107 -3.76 1.02 10.41
N PHE A 108 -4.02 0.72 9.13
CA PHE A 108 -3.75 1.65 8.05
C PHE A 108 -4.93 2.57 7.78
N TRP A 109 -4.62 3.84 7.57
CA TRP A 109 -5.53 4.85 7.06
C TRP A 109 -5.07 5.30 5.69
N TYR A 110 -6.00 5.31 4.73
CA TYR A 110 -5.69 5.66 3.35
C TYR A 110 -6.11 7.09 3.03
N TYR A 111 -5.27 7.76 2.26
CA TYR A 111 -5.52 9.08 1.72
C TYR A 111 -5.35 9.05 0.20
N VAL A 112 -6.18 9.82 -0.49
CA VAL A 112 -6.16 9.93 -1.94
C VAL A 112 -5.87 11.37 -2.30
N HIS A 113 -4.75 11.57 -2.96
CA HIS A 113 -4.35 12.81 -3.57
C HIS A 113 -4.86 12.79 -5.00
N TYR A 114 -5.69 13.75 -5.40
CA TYR A 114 -6.31 13.75 -6.72
C TYR A 114 -6.39 15.14 -7.32
N GLU A 115 -6.24 15.22 -8.64
CA GLU A 115 -6.35 16.47 -9.40
C GLU A 115 -7.23 16.28 -10.63
N GLU A 116 -8.13 17.23 -10.89
CA GLU A 116 -8.78 17.38 -12.20
C GLU A 116 -7.79 18.09 -13.13
N LYS A 117 -7.49 17.57 -14.32
CA LYS A 117 -6.58 18.28 -15.24
C LYS A 117 -7.34 19.22 -16.20
N PRO A 118 -6.96 20.51 -16.31
CA PRO A 118 -6.06 21.27 -15.44
C PRO A 118 -6.75 21.69 -14.13
N GLY A 119 -6.02 21.74 -13.00
CA GLY A 119 -6.62 22.03 -11.70
C GLY A 119 -5.65 21.92 -10.52
N ILE A 120 -6.19 22.07 -9.31
CA ILE A 120 -5.45 22.05 -8.05
C ILE A 120 -5.56 20.65 -7.43
N GLN A 121 -4.46 20.16 -6.87
CA GLN A 121 -4.41 18.91 -6.12
C GLN A 121 -5.24 19.01 -4.85
N GLN A 122 -6.12 18.03 -4.67
CA GLN A 122 -6.98 17.86 -3.51
C GLN A 122 -6.60 16.58 -2.76
N VAL A 123 -6.93 16.51 -1.47
CA VAL A 123 -6.70 15.33 -0.64
C VAL A 123 -8.01 14.89 -0.02
N ARG A 124 -8.32 13.60 -0.10
CA ARG A 124 -9.48 13.01 0.55
C ARG A 124 -9.07 11.84 1.45
N GLY A 125 -9.74 11.73 2.59
CA GLY A 125 -9.50 10.72 3.61
C GLY A 125 -9.81 11.30 5.00
N PRO A 126 -9.49 10.58 6.08
CA PRO A 126 -8.90 9.23 6.08
C PRO A 126 -9.94 8.14 5.76
N PHE A 127 -9.51 7.08 5.07
CA PHE A 127 -10.33 5.88 4.86
C PHE A 127 -9.74 4.70 5.62
N LYS A 128 -10.54 4.03 6.46
CA LYS A 128 -10.13 2.79 7.15
C LYS A 128 -10.29 1.55 6.27
N SER A 129 -11.30 1.57 5.41
CA SER A 129 -11.66 0.44 4.55
C SER A 129 -10.72 0.35 3.35
N ASN A 130 -10.40 -0.88 2.95
CA ASN A 130 -9.69 -1.20 1.70
C ASN A 130 -10.56 -0.99 0.45
N PHE A 131 -11.83 -0.64 0.64
CA PHE A 131 -12.81 -0.32 -0.39
C PHE A 131 -13.55 0.96 -0.02
N PHE A 132 -13.50 1.97 -0.88
CA PHE A 132 -14.16 3.25 -0.65
C PHE A 132 -14.49 3.96 -1.97
N LEU A 133 -15.34 4.99 -1.87
CA LEU A 133 -15.78 5.80 -2.99
C LEU A 133 -15.10 7.17 -2.93
N LEU A 134 -14.49 7.57 -4.05
CA LEU A 134 -14.16 8.97 -4.31
C LEU A 134 -15.30 9.58 -5.13
N ASP A 135 -16.33 10.05 -4.42
CA ASP A 135 -17.53 10.66 -5.00
C ASP A 135 -17.39 12.19 -5.19
N GLY A 136 -18.46 12.86 -5.62
CA GLY A 136 -18.49 14.32 -5.79
C GLY A 136 -17.65 14.81 -6.98
N LEU A 137 -17.23 13.90 -7.85
CA LEU A 137 -16.48 14.23 -9.05
C LEU A 137 -17.42 14.63 -10.18
N LYS A 138 -16.92 15.43 -11.12
CA LYS A 138 -17.65 15.77 -12.34
C LYS A 138 -17.66 14.57 -13.30
N PRO A 139 -18.76 14.29 -14.00
CA PRO A 139 -18.80 13.27 -15.05
C PRO A 139 -17.96 13.69 -16.27
N PHE A 140 -17.42 12.74 -17.03
CA PHE A 140 -16.57 12.96 -18.21
C PHE A 140 -15.35 13.84 -17.93
N ARG A 141 -14.78 13.72 -16.73
CA ARG A 141 -13.57 14.44 -16.36
C ARG A 141 -12.47 13.45 -16.01
N ARG A 142 -11.26 13.82 -16.41
CA ARG A 142 -10.04 13.06 -16.14
C ARG A 142 -9.42 13.53 -14.84
N TYR A 143 -9.29 12.58 -13.92
CA TYR A 143 -8.66 12.77 -12.62
C TYR A 143 -7.38 11.95 -12.55
N CYS A 144 -6.29 12.55 -12.09
CA CYS A 144 -5.04 11.85 -11.79
C CYS A 144 -4.91 11.67 -10.28
N LEU A 145 -4.61 10.45 -9.84
CA LEU A 145 -4.65 10.04 -8.44
C LEU A 145 -3.30 9.48 -7.98
N GLN A 146 -2.96 9.75 -6.72
CA GLN A 146 -1.91 9.10 -5.95
C GLN A 146 -2.47 8.66 -4.60
N PHE A 147 -2.04 7.50 -4.13
CA PHE A 147 -2.54 6.90 -2.89
C PHE A 147 -1.45 6.89 -1.83
N GLU A 148 -1.80 7.25 -0.60
CA GLU A 148 -0.94 7.23 0.58
C GLU A 148 -1.54 6.30 1.64
N ALA A 149 -0.71 5.49 2.29
CA ALA A 149 -1.11 4.72 3.48
C ALA A 149 -0.38 5.28 4.70
N ARG A 150 -1.12 5.59 5.77
CA ARG A 150 -0.56 6.00 7.06
C ARG A 150 -0.81 4.93 8.10
N LEU A 151 0.24 4.48 8.78
CA LEU A 151 0.13 3.49 9.86
C LEU A 151 -0.15 4.19 11.17
N SER A 152 -1.26 3.87 11.81
CA SER A 152 -1.55 4.25 13.19
C SER A 152 -1.34 3.02 14.08
N TRP A 153 -0.45 3.13 15.07
CA TRP A 153 -0.19 2.10 16.06
C TRP A 153 -0.56 2.62 17.45
N MET A 154 -1.17 1.79 18.28
CA MET A 154 -1.81 2.20 19.54
C MET A 154 -0.90 2.97 20.52
N ALA A 155 0.40 2.68 20.51
CA ALA A 155 1.37 3.34 21.40
C ALA A 155 1.99 4.61 20.79
N GLN A 156 1.60 4.98 19.56
CA GLN A 156 2.08 6.18 18.88
C GLN A 156 0.93 7.16 18.63
N SER A 157 1.11 8.41 19.04
CA SER A 157 0.08 9.46 18.94
C SER A 157 -0.14 9.95 17.50
N THR A 158 0.91 9.96 16.67
CA THR A 158 0.85 10.44 15.29
C THR A 158 0.97 9.28 14.29
N PRO A 159 0.06 9.16 13.31
CA PRO A 159 0.19 8.16 12.26
C PRO A 159 1.46 8.37 11.46
N ARG A 160 2.21 7.29 11.23
CA ARG A 160 3.41 7.30 10.41
C ARG A 160 3.01 7.38 8.93
N PRO A 161 3.44 8.43 8.19
CA PRO A 161 3.10 8.56 6.79
C PRO A 161 3.84 7.53 5.94
N GLY A 162 3.21 7.13 4.85
CA GLY A 162 3.79 6.27 3.83
C GLY A 162 4.11 7.04 2.56
N GLN A 163 4.82 6.37 1.66
CA GLN A 163 5.16 6.91 0.35
C GLN A 163 3.91 6.98 -0.54
N LEU A 164 3.86 8.01 -1.38
CA LEU A 164 2.82 8.14 -2.40
C LEU A 164 3.00 7.08 -3.49
N SER A 165 1.89 6.57 -3.99
CA SER A 165 1.90 5.73 -5.19
C SER A 165 2.29 6.54 -6.43
N ASN A 166 2.63 5.83 -7.49
CA ASN A 166 2.70 6.42 -8.83
C ASN A 166 1.36 7.04 -9.22
N THR A 167 1.43 8.12 -9.99
CA THR A 167 0.24 8.82 -10.50
C THR A 167 -0.45 7.97 -11.56
N SER A 168 -1.75 7.74 -11.37
CA SER A 168 -2.60 7.02 -12.33
C SER A 168 -3.84 7.84 -12.65
N CYS A 169 -4.19 7.97 -13.92
CA CYS A 169 -5.29 8.84 -14.36
C CYS A 169 -6.49 8.03 -14.86
N TYR A 170 -7.69 8.48 -14.48
CA TYR A 170 -8.96 7.81 -14.77
C TYR A 170 -10.00 8.83 -15.20
N GLU A 171 -10.92 8.41 -16.06
CA GLU A 171 -11.97 9.25 -16.59
C GLU A 171 -13.33 8.78 -16.08
N THR A 172 -14.09 9.67 -15.47
CA THR A 172 -15.44 9.36 -14.96
C THR A 172 -16.42 9.15 -16.12
N THR A 173 -17.38 8.25 -15.96
CA THR A 173 -18.30 7.88 -17.05
C THR A 173 -19.57 8.74 -17.08
N ALA A 174 -20.32 8.65 -18.17
CA ALA A 174 -21.71 9.07 -18.25
C ALA A 174 -22.61 8.24 -17.30
N ASP A 175 -23.82 8.71 -17.04
CA ASP A 175 -24.91 7.81 -16.62
C ASP A 175 -25.13 6.75 -17.71
N GLY A 176 -25.32 5.50 -17.31
CA GLY A 176 -25.67 4.39 -18.18
C GLY A 176 -27.11 4.45 -18.73
N LYS A 177 -27.61 5.61 -19.16
CA LYS A 177 -28.76 5.67 -20.08
C LYS A 177 -28.22 5.92 -21.48
N ARG A 178 -27.94 4.84 -22.20
CA ARG A 178 -27.79 4.89 -23.66
C ARG A 178 -29.15 5.27 -24.24
N THR A 179 -29.38 6.55 -24.49
CA THR A 179 -30.49 6.99 -25.34
C THR A 179 -30.14 6.60 -26.77
N PHE A 180 -30.73 5.52 -27.27
CA PHE A 180 -30.69 5.22 -28.70
C PHE A 180 -31.55 6.29 -29.41
N LEU A 181 -30.93 7.12 -30.23
CA LEU A 181 -31.64 7.92 -31.21
C LEU A 181 -32.11 6.97 -32.32
N LEU A 182 -33.37 6.52 -32.24
CA LEU A 182 -34.04 5.85 -33.34
C LEU A 182 -34.31 6.88 -34.44
N MET A 183 -33.50 6.85 -35.50
CA MET A 183 -33.80 7.56 -36.73
C MET A 183 -34.68 6.65 -37.60
N SER A 184 -35.98 6.92 -37.64
CA SER A 184 -36.89 6.29 -38.59
C SER A 184 -36.83 7.02 -39.93
N PHE A 185 -36.32 6.36 -40.96
CA PHE A 185 -36.46 6.80 -42.35
C PHE A 185 -37.79 6.27 -42.89
N THR A 186 -38.74 7.16 -43.17
CA THR A 186 -39.93 6.80 -43.95
C THR A 186 -39.53 6.69 -45.42
N SER A 187 -39.64 5.49 -45.97
CA SER A 187 -39.44 5.22 -47.40
C SER A 187 -40.53 5.92 -48.21
N TRP A 188 -40.13 6.60 -49.29
CA TRP A 188 -41.03 7.25 -50.25
C TRP A 188 -41.43 6.22 -51.31
N GLU A 189 -42.73 5.97 -51.48
CA GLU A 189 -43.26 5.07 -52.52
C GLU A 189 -42.98 5.62 -53.94
N LYS A 190 -42.34 4.79 -54.78
CA LYS A 190 -42.26 5.06 -56.22
C LYS A 190 -43.64 4.85 -56.83
N ASN A 191 -44.26 5.93 -57.27
CA ASN A 191 -45.50 5.92 -58.04
C ASN A 191 -45.22 5.34 -59.44
N THR A 192 -45.54 4.07 -59.66
CA THR A 192 -45.59 3.48 -61.01
C THR A 192 -46.95 3.75 -61.63
N SER A 193 -47.04 4.82 -62.44
CA SER A 193 -48.14 4.98 -63.39
C SER A 193 -47.75 4.32 -64.70
N GLN A 194 -48.40 3.19 -64.99
CA GLN A 194 -48.51 2.63 -66.32
C GLN A 194 -49.29 3.58 -67.23
N ILE A 195 -48.79 3.82 -68.44
CA ILE A 195 -49.58 4.37 -69.55
C ILE A 195 -49.20 3.59 -70.81
N GLY A 196 -50.20 2.85 -71.32
CA GLY A 196 -50.47 2.60 -72.75
C GLY A 196 -49.42 1.88 -73.57
#